data_AF-A0A1A8N436-F1
#
_entry.id   AF-A0A1A8N436-F1
#
_cell.length_a   1.000
_cell.length_b   1.000
_cell.length_c   1.000
_cell.angle_alpha   90.00
_cell.angle_beta   90.00
_cell.angle_gamma   90.00
#
_symmetry.space_group_name_H-M   'P 1'
#
loop_
_entity.id
_entity.type
_entity.pdbx_description
1 polymer ?
#
loop_
_entity_poly.entity_id
_entity_poly.type
_entity_poly.pdbx_seq_one_letter_code
_entity_poly.pdbx_strand_id
1 'polypeptide(L)'
;KNRSFDLITRFKTFSFSAESDRDKRDWMEALQDAIAETLSDYEVAEKIWSNRSNKICADCKARNPDWASINLCVVICKNCAGQHRGLGTMVSKVQSLKLDTSVWSNEIVQLFIMLGNDRANDFWAGHLPVSEELDCDASPEQRREFITQKYREGRFRLAHPGFSCQEELLKVLCAAVSEQTLLRTVTH
;
A
#
# COMPACT_ATOMS: atom_id res chain seq x y z
N LYS A 1 -27.89 -18.37 -12.50
CA LYS A 1 -26.67 -17.59 -12.17
C LYS A 1 -25.67 -18.55 -11.55
N ASN A 2 -24.42 -18.57 -12.02
CA ASN A 2 -23.49 -19.67 -11.77
C ASN A 2 -22.90 -19.62 -10.35
N ARG A 3 -23.36 -20.53 -9.47
CA ARG A 3 -22.95 -20.67 -8.06
C ARG A 3 -21.69 -21.52 -7.89
N SER A 4 -21.03 -21.91 -8.97
CA SER A 4 -19.76 -22.65 -8.90
C SER A 4 -18.55 -21.73 -8.97
N PHE A 5 -17.42 -22.22 -8.46
CA PHE A 5 -16.10 -21.63 -8.60
C PHE A 5 -15.06 -22.75 -8.72
N ASP A 6 -13.94 -22.45 -9.38
CA ASP A 6 -12.88 -23.42 -9.64
C ASP A 6 -11.61 -23.02 -8.89
N LEU A 7 -10.99 -24.00 -8.22
CA LEU A 7 -9.63 -23.90 -7.70
C LEU A 7 -8.68 -24.60 -8.67
N ILE A 8 -7.86 -23.82 -9.36
CA ILE A 8 -6.88 -24.33 -10.33
C ILE A 8 -5.54 -24.45 -9.63
N THR A 9 -5.05 -25.67 -9.48
CA THR A 9 -3.68 -25.95 -9.02
C THR A 9 -2.81 -26.36 -10.22
N ARG A 10 -1.48 -26.42 -10.04
CA ARG A 10 -0.56 -26.91 -11.09
C ARG A 10 -0.85 -28.34 -11.55
N PHE A 11 -1.54 -29.13 -10.73
CA PHE A 11 -1.75 -30.56 -10.96
C PHE A 11 -3.20 -30.91 -11.30
N LYS A 12 -4.17 -30.11 -10.86
CA LYS A 12 -5.59 -30.41 -10.97
C LYS A 12 -6.46 -29.18 -10.81
N THR A 13 -7.58 -29.15 -11.54
CA THR A 13 -8.68 -28.22 -11.31
C THR A 13 -9.75 -28.89 -10.44
N PHE A 14 -10.17 -28.21 -9.38
CA PHE A 14 -11.25 -28.63 -8.50
C PHE A 14 -12.43 -27.68 -8.67
N SER A 15 -13.61 -28.19 -8.99
CA SER A 15 -14.82 -27.39 -9.14
C SER A 15 -15.71 -27.55 -7.90
N PHE A 16 -16.10 -26.44 -7.31
CA PHE A 16 -16.95 -26.38 -6.12
C PHE A 16 -18.27 -25.70 -6.46
N SER A 17 -19.32 -26.04 -5.72
CA SER A 17 -20.63 -25.38 -5.82
C SER A 17 -21.03 -24.84 -4.46
N ALA A 18 -21.44 -23.57 -4.42
CA ALA A 18 -21.91 -22.91 -3.21
C ALA A 18 -23.44 -22.90 -3.13
N GLU A 19 -23.97 -22.80 -1.92
CA GLU A 19 -25.42 -22.78 -1.67
C GLU A 19 -26.05 -21.45 -2.12
N SER A 20 -25.35 -20.34 -1.88
CA SER A 20 -25.75 -18.99 -2.29
C SER A 20 -24.62 -18.20 -2.97
N ASP A 21 -24.98 -17.08 -3.62
CA ASP A 21 -23.99 -16.13 -4.17
C ASP A 21 -23.16 -15.45 -3.07
N ARG A 22 -23.68 -15.38 -1.83
CA ARG A 22 -22.94 -14.88 -0.67
C ARG A 22 -21.90 -15.90 -0.24
N ASP A 23 -22.31 -17.15 -0.03
CA ASP A 23 -21.39 -18.22 0.38
C ASP A 23 -20.28 -18.40 -0.66
N LYS A 24 -20.59 -18.26 -1.96
CA LYS A 24 -19.58 -18.26 -3.01
C LYS A 24 -18.52 -17.18 -2.78
N ARG A 25 -18.91 -15.94 -2.45
CA ARG A 25 -17.96 -14.85 -2.19
C ARG A 25 -17.12 -15.15 -0.95
N ASP A 26 -17.77 -15.56 0.13
CA ASP A 26 -17.12 -15.86 1.40
C ASP A 26 -16.10 -17.01 1.23
N TRP A 27 -16.44 -18.06 0.47
CA TRP A 27 -15.52 -19.15 0.12
C TRP A 27 -14.36 -18.69 -0.76
N MET A 28 -14.62 -17.87 -1.79
CA MET A 28 -13.56 -17.35 -2.66
C MET A 28 -12.59 -16.47 -1.87
N GLU A 29 -13.08 -15.62 -0.98
CA GLU A 29 -12.26 -14.79 -0.11
C GLU A 29 -11.42 -15.64 0.86
N ALA A 30 -12.04 -16.59 1.55
CA ALA A 30 -11.34 -17.49 2.45
C ALA A 30 -10.24 -18.31 1.76
N LEU A 31 -10.50 -18.81 0.55
CA LEU A 31 -9.49 -19.54 -0.23
C LEU A 31 -8.35 -18.64 -0.69
N GLN A 32 -8.66 -17.42 -1.15
CA GLN A 32 -7.64 -16.44 -1.53
C GLN A 32 -6.76 -16.07 -0.34
N ASP A 33 -7.35 -15.84 0.83
CA ASP A 33 -6.61 -15.52 2.06
C ASP A 33 -5.77 -16.70 2.54
N ALA A 34 -6.27 -17.95 2.48
CA ALA A 34 -5.50 -19.13 2.84
C ALA A 34 -4.28 -19.35 1.93
N ILE A 35 -4.44 -19.12 0.62
CA ILE A 35 -3.33 -19.18 -0.33
C ILE A 35 -2.32 -18.07 -0.04
N ALA A 36 -2.79 -16.84 0.17
CA ALA A 36 -1.92 -15.71 0.49
C ALA A 36 -1.12 -15.94 1.76
N GLU A 37 -1.74 -16.47 2.82
CA GLU A 37 -1.08 -16.78 4.09
C GLU A 37 0.01 -17.85 3.91
N THR A 38 -0.28 -18.91 3.15
CA THR A 38 0.69 -19.98 2.88
C THR A 38 1.91 -19.49 2.08
N LEU A 39 1.73 -18.46 1.26
CA LEU A 39 2.79 -17.85 0.44
C LEU A 39 3.47 -16.66 1.14
N SER A 40 3.00 -16.25 2.32
CA SER A 40 3.48 -15.05 3.00
C SER A 40 4.83 -15.29 3.68
N ASP A 41 5.77 -14.38 3.41
CA ASP A 41 7.01 -14.25 4.14
C ASP A 41 6.96 -13.00 5.02
N TYR A 42 7.11 -13.19 6.32
CA TYR A 42 6.95 -12.13 7.30
C TYR A 42 8.23 -11.35 7.57
N GLU A 43 9.39 -11.76 7.06
CA GLU A 43 10.68 -11.18 7.42
C GLU A 43 10.75 -9.66 7.16
N VAL A 44 10.32 -9.24 5.97
CA VAL A 44 10.28 -7.82 5.58
C VAL A 44 9.27 -7.05 6.42
N ALA A 45 8.07 -7.61 6.61
CA ALA A 45 7.01 -6.98 7.37
C ALA A 45 7.42 -6.74 8.83
N GLU A 46 8.01 -7.74 9.48
CA GLU A 46 8.50 -7.65 10.87
C GLU A 46 9.59 -6.58 11.02
N LYS A 47 10.54 -6.51 10.09
CA LYS A 47 11.57 -5.48 10.08
C LYS A 47 10.95 -4.09 9.94
N ILE A 48 10.06 -3.88 8.99
CA ILE A 48 9.41 -2.57 8.76
C ILE A 48 8.52 -2.17 9.94
N TRP A 49 7.84 -3.12 10.58
CA TRP A 49 7.03 -2.90 11.79
C TRP A 49 7.86 -2.68 13.06
N SER A 50 9.19 -2.80 13.01
CA SER A 50 10.05 -2.39 14.13
C SER A 50 9.89 -0.89 14.43
N ASN A 51 9.63 -0.08 13.40
CA ASN A 51 9.11 1.27 13.58
C ASN A 51 7.61 1.21 13.92
N ARG A 52 7.26 1.73 15.09
CA ARG A 52 5.88 1.67 15.62
C ARG A 52 4.87 2.43 14.76
N SER A 53 5.26 3.51 14.09
CA SER A 53 4.35 4.27 13.22
C SER A 53 3.89 3.44 12.03
N ASN A 54 4.72 2.51 11.54
CA ASN A 54 4.38 1.58 10.46
C ASN A 54 3.38 0.48 10.87
N LYS A 55 3.05 0.34 12.17
CA LYS A 55 2.00 -0.58 12.62
C LYS A 55 0.58 -0.03 12.41
N ILE A 56 0.47 1.19 11.90
CA ILE A 56 -0.78 1.90 11.65
C ILE A 56 -0.75 2.40 10.20
N CYS A 57 -1.81 2.12 9.45
CA CYS A 57 -1.95 2.54 8.06
C CYS A 57 -1.77 4.05 7.93
N ALA A 58 -0.94 4.48 6.98
CA ALA A 58 -0.64 5.89 6.75
C ALA A 58 -1.87 6.73 6.39
N ASP A 59 -2.94 6.11 5.88
CA ASP A 59 -4.13 6.82 5.39
C ASP A 59 -5.32 6.70 6.33
N CYS A 60 -5.74 5.47 6.65
CA CYS A 60 -7.01 5.22 7.35
C CYS A 60 -6.83 4.72 8.79
N LYS A 61 -5.60 4.77 9.33
CA LYS A 61 -5.24 4.33 10.68
C LYS A 61 -5.56 2.85 11.03
N ALA A 62 -5.94 2.03 10.05
CA ALA A 62 -6.11 0.59 10.24
C ALA A 62 -4.81 -0.06 10.76
N ARG A 63 -4.95 -1.04 11.66
CA ARG A 63 -3.81 -1.68 12.33
C ARG A 63 -3.11 -2.69 11.44
N ASN A 64 -1.83 -2.91 11.71
CA ASN A 64 -0.95 -3.90 11.08
C ASN A 64 -1.02 -3.89 9.54
N PRO A 65 -0.80 -2.72 8.89
CA PRO A 65 -0.76 -2.65 7.44
C PRO A 65 0.41 -3.48 6.88
N ASP A 66 0.15 -4.27 5.84
CA ASP A 66 1.10 -5.20 5.22
C ASP A 66 1.34 -4.93 3.72
N TRP A 67 1.01 -3.72 3.28
CA TRP A 67 1.34 -3.18 1.97
C TRP A 67 2.09 -1.87 2.12
N ALA A 68 2.77 -1.44 1.07
CA ALA A 68 3.44 -0.16 1.04
C ALA A 68 3.39 0.47 -0.34
N SER A 69 3.46 1.80 -0.38
CA SER A 69 3.86 2.54 -1.58
C SER A 69 5.33 2.90 -1.49
N ILE A 70 6.17 2.26 -2.30
CA ILE A 70 7.64 2.37 -2.18
C ILE A 70 8.15 3.78 -2.55
N ASN A 71 7.56 4.44 -3.56
CA ASN A 71 7.98 5.77 -3.97
C ASN A 71 7.48 6.86 -3.02
N LEU A 72 6.33 6.65 -2.38
CA LEU A 72 5.74 7.60 -1.42
C LEU A 72 6.25 7.36 0.01
N CYS A 73 6.95 6.24 0.23
CA CYS A 73 7.49 5.79 1.52
C CYS A 73 6.43 5.67 2.63
N VAL A 74 5.27 5.10 2.31
CA VAL A 74 4.16 4.88 3.26
C VAL A 74 3.76 3.41 3.35
N VAL A 75 3.46 2.94 4.56
CA VAL A 75 2.92 1.61 4.84
C VAL A 75 1.41 1.71 5.02
N ILE A 76 0.65 0.92 4.26
CA ILE A 76 -0.80 1.06 4.08
C ILE A 76 -1.50 -0.31 4.15
N CYS A 77 -2.78 -0.32 4.54
CA CYS A 77 -3.56 -1.56 4.61
C CYS A 77 -3.99 -2.03 3.20
N LYS A 78 -4.40 -3.30 3.08
CA LYS A 78 -4.91 -3.91 1.83
C LYS A 78 -5.95 -3.04 1.11
N ASN A 79 -6.88 -2.44 1.85
CA ASN A 79 -7.95 -1.60 1.29
C ASN A 79 -7.42 -0.28 0.71
N CYS A 80 -6.50 0.40 1.40
CA CYS A 80 -5.85 1.61 0.87
C CYS A 80 -4.93 1.27 -0.29
N ALA A 81 -4.19 0.15 -0.22
CA ALA A 81 -3.37 -0.36 -1.31
C ALA A 81 -4.18 -0.58 -2.60
N GLY A 82 -5.43 -1.04 -2.49
CA GLY A 82 -6.37 -1.11 -3.61
C GLY A 82 -6.61 0.24 -4.29
N GLN A 83 -6.86 1.30 -3.50
CA GLN A 83 -7.07 2.65 -4.03
C GLN A 83 -5.79 3.27 -4.59
N HIS A 84 -4.65 3.04 -3.94
CA HIS A 84 -3.34 3.47 -4.45
C HIS A 84 -3.02 2.87 -5.83
N ARG A 85 -3.39 1.61 -6.09
CA ARG A 85 -3.26 1.02 -7.44
C ARG A 85 -4.12 1.78 -8.46
N GLY A 86 -5.33 2.20 -8.07
CA GLY A 86 -6.21 3.03 -8.90
C GLY A 86 -5.64 4.42 -9.24
N LEU A 87 -4.65 4.91 -8.49
CA LEU A 87 -3.96 6.15 -8.83
C LEU A 87 -3.03 6.01 -10.05
N GLY A 88 -2.60 4.79 -10.38
CA GLY A 88 -1.65 4.51 -11.45
C GLY A 88 -0.18 4.57 -11.02
N THR A 89 0.67 3.91 -11.81
CA THR A 89 2.11 3.69 -11.51
C THR A 89 2.96 4.96 -11.54
N MET A 90 2.44 6.04 -12.13
CA MET A 90 3.08 7.36 -12.16
C MET A 90 2.87 8.14 -10.85
N VAL A 91 1.96 7.68 -9.98
CA VAL A 91 1.67 8.32 -8.69
C VAL A 91 2.09 7.43 -7.53
N SER A 92 1.72 6.14 -7.56
CA SER A 92 1.96 5.22 -6.45
C SER A 92 2.44 3.86 -6.94
N LYS A 93 3.51 3.36 -6.33
CA LYS A 93 4.11 2.06 -6.61
C LYS A 93 3.86 1.10 -5.45
N VAL A 94 2.76 0.36 -5.54
CA VAL A 94 2.28 -0.50 -4.45
C VAL A 94 2.96 -1.85 -4.47
N GLN A 95 3.51 -2.28 -3.34
CA GLN A 95 4.13 -3.60 -3.14
C GLN A 95 3.66 -4.23 -1.83
N SER A 96 3.51 -5.54 -1.82
CA SER A 96 3.21 -6.32 -0.61
C SER A 96 4.47 -6.48 0.24
N LEU A 97 4.34 -6.32 1.56
CA LEU A 97 5.42 -6.63 2.49
C LEU A 97 5.63 -8.15 2.62
N LYS A 98 4.60 -8.95 2.32
CA LYS A 98 4.61 -10.40 2.55
C LYS A 98 4.75 -11.24 1.28
N LEU A 99 4.29 -10.71 0.14
CA LEU A 99 4.21 -11.47 -1.11
C LEU A 99 5.26 -11.04 -2.14
N ASP A 100 5.77 -9.81 -2.07
CA ASP A 100 6.69 -9.24 -3.08
C ASP A 100 8.14 -9.14 -2.54
N THR A 101 8.62 -10.17 -1.85
CA THR A 101 9.91 -10.13 -1.11
C THR A 101 11.12 -9.76 -1.98
N SER A 102 11.11 -10.09 -3.27
CA SER A 102 12.20 -9.75 -4.20
C SER A 102 12.35 -8.25 -4.48
N VAL A 103 11.33 -7.46 -4.19
CA VAL A 103 11.36 -5.99 -4.37
C VAL A 103 12.06 -5.30 -3.20
N TRP A 104 12.09 -5.92 -2.02
CA TRP A 104 12.54 -5.31 -0.77
C TRP A 104 14.04 -5.51 -0.56
N SER A 105 14.86 -4.61 -1.13
CA SER A 105 16.27 -4.55 -0.78
C SER A 105 16.49 -4.07 0.65
N ASN A 106 17.66 -4.36 1.23
CA ASN A 106 18.01 -3.92 2.59
C ASN A 106 17.93 -2.39 2.73
N GLU A 107 18.30 -1.65 1.69
CA GLU A 107 18.25 -0.19 1.65
C GLU A 107 16.81 0.33 1.69
N ILE A 108 15.89 -0.29 0.95
CA ILE A 108 14.45 0.04 0.98
C ILE A 108 13.90 -0.25 2.37
N VAL A 109 14.15 -1.45 2.90
CA VAL A 109 13.67 -1.82 4.24
C VAL A 109 14.17 -0.82 5.27
N GLN A 110 15.45 -0.47 5.22
CA GLN A 110 16.05 0.49 6.13
C GLN A 110 15.46 1.90 5.98
N LEU A 111 15.15 2.35 4.76
CA LEU A 111 14.45 3.61 4.52
C LEU A 111 13.09 3.65 5.22
N PHE A 112 12.30 2.58 5.11
CA PHE A 112 10.99 2.48 5.77
C PHE A 112 11.10 2.41 7.31
N ILE A 113 12.14 1.78 7.84
CA ILE A 113 12.43 1.77 9.28
C ILE A 113 12.79 3.17 9.77
N MET A 114 13.67 3.87 9.05
CA MET A 114 14.17 5.19 9.46
C MET A 114 13.15 6.31 9.27
N LEU A 115 12.34 6.27 8.20
CA LEU A 115 11.33 7.29 7.94
C LEU A 115 10.09 7.06 8.81
N GLY A 116 9.44 5.91 8.67
CA GLY A 116 8.17 5.64 9.32
C GLY A 116 7.00 6.47 8.76
N ASN A 117 5.79 5.96 8.98
CA ASN A 117 4.55 6.63 8.57
C ASN A 117 4.29 7.97 9.26
N ASP A 118 4.88 8.21 10.43
CA ASP A 118 4.84 9.49 11.14
C ASP A 118 5.55 10.57 10.30
N ARG A 119 6.83 10.39 9.97
CA ARG A 119 7.58 11.37 9.17
C ARG A 119 7.07 11.47 7.74
N ALA A 120 6.62 10.34 7.17
CA ALA A 120 5.98 10.37 5.85
C ALA A 120 4.71 11.24 5.87
N ASN A 121 3.90 11.15 6.94
CA ASN A 121 2.70 11.97 7.07
C ASN A 121 2.98 13.41 7.53
N ASP A 122 4.09 13.70 8.21
CA ASP A 122 4.53 15.09 8.42
C ASP A 122 4.65 15.82 7.08
N PHE A 123 5.12 15.11 6.04
CA PHE A 123 5.14 15.64 4.68
C PHE A 123 3.79 15.54 3.97
N TRP A 124 3.22 14.34 3.81
CA TRP A 124 2.03 14.12 2.95
C TRP A 124 0.71 14.63 3.55
N ALA A 125 0.65 14.82 4.86
CA ALA A 125 -0.53 15.22 5.61
C ALA A 125 -0.24 16.40 6.56
N GLY A 126 0.84 17.17 6.33
CA GLY A 126 1.23 18.28 7.20
C GLY A 126 0.18 19.40 7.35
N HIS A 127 -0.72 19.55 6.37
CA HIS A 127 -1.86 20.46 6.42
C HIS A 127 -3.22 19.75 6.52
N LEU A 128 -3.25 18.45 6.83
CA LEU A 128 -4.50 17.69 6.92
C LEU A 128 -5.27 18.07 8.20
N PRO A 129 -6.50 18.60 8.11
CA PRO A 129 -7.33 18.83 9.28
C PRO A 129 -7.78 17.51 9.91
N VAL A 130 -7.86 17.46 11.24
CA VAL A 130 -8.35 16.27 11.98
C VAL A 130 -9.76 15.85 11.52
N SER A 131 -10.61 16.80 11.15
CA SER A 131 -11.97 16.53 10.65
C SER A 131 -12.02 15.87 9.27
N GLU A 132 -10.92 15.92 8.51
CA GLU A 132 -10.79 15.29 7.20
C GLU A 132 -9.95 13.99 7.27
N GLU A 133 -9.53 13.55 8.46
CA GLU A 133 -8.88 12.26 8.61
C GLU A 133 -9.83 11.12 8.23
N LEU A 134 -9.28 10.12 7.56
CA LEU A 134 -10.02 8.97 7.08
C LEU A 134 -10.11 7.87 8.15
N ASP A 135 -11.32 7.39 8.43
CA ASP A 135 -11.52 6.27 9.36
C ASP A 135 -11.11 4.92 8.74
N CYS A 136 -10.75 3.96 9.59
CA CYS A 136 -10.44 2.60 9.23
C CYS A 136 -11.62 1.83 8.62
N ASP A 137 -12.86 2.23 8.89
CA ASP A 137 -14.07 1.63 8.34
C ASP A 137 -14.65 2.38 7.11
N ALA A 138 -13.97 3.44 6.67
CA ALA A 138 -14.40 4.28 5.56
C ALA A 138 -14.67 3.48 4.28
N SER A 139 -15.68 3.92 3.52
CA SER A 139 -16.12 3.27 2.28
C SER A 139 -15.02 3.31 1.21
N PRO A 140 -15.06 2.41 0.22
CA PRO A 140 -14.13 2.44 -0.91
C PRO A 140 -14.09 3.80 -1.63
N GLU A 141 -15.24 4.47 -1.77
CA GLU A 141 -15.37 5.77 -2.41
C GLU A 141 -14.71 6.88 -1.58
N GLN A 142 -14.94 6.90 -0.26
CA GLN A 142 -14.30 7.84 0.66
C GLN A 142 -12.78 7.66 0.66
N ARG A 143 -12.32 6.40 0.70
CA ARG A 143 -10.88 6.08 0.59
C ARG A 143 -10.29 6.58 -0.72
N ARG A 144 -10.96 6.33 -1.85
CA ARG A 144 -10.51 6.76 -3.17
C ARG A 144 -10.35 8.27 -3.26
N GLU A 145 -11.35 9.00 -2.78
CA GLU A 145 -11.35 10.46 -2.78
C GLU A 145 -10.20 11.01 -1.93
N PHE A 146 -10.10 10.57 -0.67
CA PHE A 146 -9.05 10.99 0.24
C PHE A 146 -7.64 10.70 -0.31
N ILE A 147 -7.41 9.49 -0.81
CA ILE A 147 -6.11 9.05 -1.35
C ILE A 147 -5.75 9.84 -2.63
N THR A 148 -6.73 10.20 -3.45
CA THR A 148 -6.52 11.05 -4.62
C THR A 148 -6.08 12.46 -4.21
N GLN A 149 -6.80 13.08 -3.28
CA GLN A 149 -6.48 14.42 -2.79
C GLN A 149 -5.11 14.46 -2.09
N LYS A 150 -4.81 13.44 -1.28
CA LYS A 150 -3.55 13.35 -0.52
C LYS A 150 -2.33 13.20 -1.44
N TYR A 151 -2.38 12.29 -2.41
CA TYR A 151 -1.17 11.92 -3.17
C TYR A 151 -1.17 12.36 -4.63
N ARG A 152 -2.28 12.35 -5.34
CA ARG A 152 -2.31 12.80 -6.75
C ARG A 152 -2.34 14.32 -6.81
N GLU A 153 -3.15 14.95 -5.98
CA GLU A 153 -3.32 16.41 -5.96
C GLU A 153 -2.33 17.08 -5.00
N GLY A 154 -1.81 16.34 -4.01
CA GLY A 154 -0.90 16.90 -3.02
C GLY A 154 -1.57 17.95 -2.13
N ARG A 155 -2.89 17.86 -1.92
CA ARG A 155 -3.70 18.89 -1.25
C ARG A 155 -3.21 19.19 0.17
N PHE A 156 -2.76 18.18 0.89
CA PHE A 156 -2.42 18.28 2.32
C PHE A 156 -0.91 18.32 2.58
N ARG A 157 -0.07 18.22 1.54
CA ARG A 157 1.37 18.09 1.76
C ARG A 157 2.03 19.40 2.15
N LEU A 158 3.20 19.33 2.76
CA LEU A 158 4.09 20.47 2.91
C LEU A 158 4.78 20.82 1.58
N ALA A 159 5.18 22.08 1.43
CA ALA A 159 5.99 22.51 0.29
C ALA A 159 7.36 21.85 0.34
N HIS A 160 7.85 21.38 -0.82
CA HIS A 160 9.19 20.81 -0.92
C HIS A 160 10.14 21.89 -1.45
N PRO A 161 11.31 22.12 -0.83
CA PRO A 161 12.20 23.23 -1.21
C PRO A 161 12.71 23.13 -2.65
N GLY A 162 12.84 21.91 -3.19
CA GLY A 162 13.30 21.66 -4.56
C GLY A 162 12.21 21.42 -5.62
N PHE A 163 10.92 21.33 -5.24
CA PHE A 163 9.84 21.01 -6.19
C PHE A 163 8.60 21.87 -5.91
N SER A 164 8.27 22.74 -6.87
CA SER A 164 7.15 23.67 -6.76
C SER A 164 5.82 23.06 -7.19
N CYS A 165 5.81 22.08 -8.10
CA CYS A 165 4.60 21.42 -8.56
C CYS A 165 4.51 19.93 -8.16
N GLN A 166 3.27 19.44 -8.01
CA GLN A 166 2.99 18.07 -7.58
C GLN A 166 3.45 17.03 -8.61
N GLU A 167 3.30 17.34 -9.89
CA GLU A 167 3.63 16.42 -10.98
C GLU A 167 5.14 16.15 -11.07
N GLU A 168 5.98 17.19 -10.97
CA GLU A 168 7.44 17.05 -10.95
C GLU A 168 7.91 16.22 -9.76
N LEU A 169 7.35 16.49 -8.57
CA LEU A 169 7.66 15.72 -7.37
C LEU A 169 7.35 14.23 -7.58
N LEU A 170 6.12 13.91 -8.02
CA LEU A 170 5.70 12.53 -8.25
C LEU A 170 6.56 11.84 -9.32
N LYS A 171 6.93 12.57 -10.39
CA LYS A 171 7.82 12.06 -11.44
C LYS A 171 9.19 11.66 -10.87
N VAL A 172 9.80 12.50 -10.03
CA VAL A 172 11.11 12.22 -9.41
C VAL A 172 11.00 11.06 -8.42
N LEU A 173 9.98 11.05 -7.56
CA LEU A 173 9.77 9.95 -6.61
C LEU A 173 9.57 8.61 -7.32
N CYS A 174 8.78 8.59 -8.40
CA CYS A 174 8.57 7.39 -9.21
C CYS A 174 9.86 6.95 -9.93
N ALA A 175 10.65 7.89 -10.46
CA ALA A 175 11.92 7.57 -11.13
C ALA A 175 12.91 6.92 -10.15
N ALA A 176 13.01 7.43 -8.92
CA ALA A 176 13.93 6.96 -7.89
C ALA A 176 13.76 5.47 -7.51
N VAL A 177 12.59 4.89 -7.77
CA VAL A 177 12.29 3.47 -7.50
C VAL A 177 12.09 2.63 -8.77
N SER A 178 12.07 3.25 -9.97
CA SER A 178 11.91 2.54 -11.25
C SER A 178 13.23 1.95 -11.73
N GLU A 179 14.30 2.69 -11.49
CA GLU A 179 15.66 2.20 -11.60
C GLU A 179 16.03 1.67 -10.22
N GLN A 180 16.78 0.57 -10.10
CA GLN A 180 17.33 0.12 -8.81
C GLN A 180 18.44 1.10 -8.35
N THR A 181 18.11 2.38 -8.24
CA THR A 181 19.02 3.51 -8.02
C THR A 181 18.53 4.32 -6.82
N LEU A 182 18.36 3.65 -5.69
CA LEU A 182 18.22 4.33 -4.39
C LEU A 182 19.53 5.01 -3.93
N LEU A 183 20.59 4.95 -4.74
CA LEU A 183 21.97 5.28 -4.38
C LEU A 183 22.45 6.68 -4.81
N ARG A 184 21.60 7.62 -5.25
CA ARG A 184 22.10 8.94 -5.65
C ARG A 184 21.54 10.16 -4.92
N THR A 185 20.49 10.03 -4.11
CA THR A 185 19.79 11.23 -3.59
C THR A 185 19.93 11.48 -2.09
N VAL A 186 20.73 10.68 -1.36
CA VAL A 186 20.90 10.82 0.12
C VAL A 186 22.24 11.48 0.50
N THR A 187 23.04 11.92 -0.47
CA THR A 187 24.29 12.65 -0.19
C THR A 187 24.29 13.98 -0.93
N HIS A 188 23.72 15.01 -0.32
CA HIS A 188 24.15 16.41 -0.44
C HIS A 188 23.67 17.20 0.77
#